data_AF-S9UQ60-F1
#
_entry.id   AF-S9UQ60-F1
#
_cell.length_a   1.000
_cell.length_b   1.000
_cell.length_c   1.000
_cell.angle_alpha   90.00
_cell.angle_beta   90.00
_cell.angle_gamma   90.00
#
_symmetry.space_group_name_H-M   'P 1'
#
loop_
_entity.id
_entity.type
_entity.pdbx_description
1 polymer ?
#
loop_
_entity_poly.entity_id
_entity_poly.type
_entity_poly.pdbx_seq_one_letter_code
_entity_poly.pdbx_strand_id
1 'polypeptide(L)'
;MLYEARFGPWFIEPVIGSVDKKTGDVYLCAMDLIGAPCEPEDYVCAGTCAESLHGMCESLWRPGLGPEELFEVAAQSMLSACDRDSLSGYGAVAMVITRDKVVTRLIKGRKD
;
A
#
# COMPACT_ATOMS: atom_id res chain seq x y z
N MET A 1 -10.87 17.52 -5.51
CA MET A 1 -10.80 16.55 -6.62
C MET A 1 -11.76 15.38 -6.44
N LEU A 2 -11.61 14.46 -5.46
CA LEU A 2 -12.60 13.37 -5.27
C LEU A 2 -13.96 13.88 -4.75
N TYR A 3 -13.92 14.77 -3.76
CA TYR A 3 -15.14 15.34 -3.16
C TYR A 3 -15.97 16.19 -4.14
N GLU A 4 -15.38 16.66 -5.24
CA GLU A 4 -16.12 17.37 -6.30
C GLU A 4 -17.18 16.46 -6.97
N ALA A 5 -16.95 15.14 -6.96
CA ALA A 5 -17.86 14.13 -7.48
C ALA A 5 -18.71 13.48 -6.36
N ARG A 6 -18.97 14.18 -5.24
CA ARG A 6 -19.60 13.59 -4.04
C ARG A 6 -20.89 12.78 -4.28
N PHE A 7 -21.76 13.23 -5.20
CA PHE A 7 -23.06 12.59 -5.51
C PHE A 7 -23.04 11.72 -6.78
N GLY A 8 -21.85 11.48 -7.32
CA GLY A 8 -21.59 10.55 -8.42
C GLY A 8 -20.10 10.18 -8.39
N PRO A 9 -19.65 9.48 -7.34
CA PRO A 9 -18.23 9.36 -7.03
C PRO A 9 -17.50 8.48 -8.03
N TRP A 10 -16.19 8.67 -8.08
CA TRP A 10 -15.30 7.73 -8.74
C TRP A 10 -15.14 6.52 -7.84
N PHE A 11 -15.46 5.32 -8.34
CA PHE A 11 -15.30 4.06 -7.58
C PHE A 11 -13.82 3.65 -7.51
N ILE A 12 -13.03 4.48 -6.83
CA ILE A 12 -11.61 4.29 -6.59
C ILE A 12 -11.29 4.63 -5.14
N GLU A 13 -10.30 3.96 -4.60
CA GLU A 13 -9.75 4.22 -3.27
C GLU A 13 -8.25 4.46 -3.46
N PRO A 14 -7.80 5.71 -3.61
CA PRO A 14 -6.39 5.97 -3.90
C PRO A 14 -5.52 5.73 -2.67
N VAL A 15 -4.33 5.19 -2.93
CA VAL A 15 -3.24 5.06 -1.95
C VAL A 15 -2.05 5.85 -2.46
N ILE A 16 -1.53 6.73 -1.62
CA ILE A 16 -0.44 7.64 -1.91
C ILE A 16 0.67 7.36 -0.91
N GLY A 17 1.87 7.10 -1.41
CA GLY A 17 3.09 7.06 -0.63
C GLY A 17 4.11 8.03 -1.21
N SER A 18 4.68 8.89 -0.37
CA SER A 18 5.68 9.87 -0.79
C SER A 18 6.81 9.97 0.23
N VAL A 19 7.99 10.39 -0.26
CA VAL A 19 9.17 10.67 0.55
C VAL A 19 9.66 12.06 0.18
N ASP A 20 9.73 12.97 1.15
CA ASP A 20 10.29 14.29 0.92
C ASP A 20 11.80 14.18 0.64
N LYS A 21 12.26 14.73 -0.48
CA LYS A 21 13.68 14.63 -0.88
C LYS A 21 14.62 15.44 0.03
N LYS A 22 14.14 16.49 0.68
CA LYS A 22 14.90 17.39 1.54
C LYS A 22 14.95 16.87 2.98
N THR A 23 13.80 16.57 3.58
CA THR A 23 13.72 16.12 4.97
C THR A 23 13.90 14.61 5.11
N GLY A 24 13.45 13.84 4.12
CA GLY A 24 13.38 12.38 4.19
C GLY A 24 12.10 11.87 4.84
N ASP A 25 11.16 12.76 5.19
CA ASP A 25 9.91 12.39 5.84
C ASP A 25 9.04 11.59 4.88
N VAL A 26 8.48 10.50 5.41
CA VAL A 26 7.54 9.65 4.68
C VAL A 26 6.14 10.17 4.96
N TYR A 27 5.34 10.31 3.92
CA TYR A 27 3.92 10.63 4.03
C TYR A 27 3.10 9.57 3.29
N LEU A 28 2.14 9.01 4.01
CA LEU A 28 1.20 8.01 3.54
C LEU A 28 -0.22 8.58 3.61
N CYS A 29 -1.02 8.33 2.58
CA CYS A 29 -2.42 8.74 2.56
C CYS A 29 -3.26 7.72 1.78
N ALA A 30 -4.26 7.13 2.42
CA ALA A 30 -5.37 6.48 1.72
C ALA A 30 -6.57 7.42 1.70
N MET A 31 -7.42 7.32 0.68
CA MET A 31 -8.70 8.03 0.68
C MET A 31 -9.84 7.08 0.33
N ASP A 32 -11.02 7.36 0.88
CA ASP A 32 -12.26 6.76 0.40
C ASP A 32 -12.67 7.35 -0.97
N LEU A 33 -13.71 6.77 -1.56
CA LEU A 33 -14.26 7.16 -2.86
C LEU A 33 -14.83 8.60 -2.92
N ILE A 34 -14.96 9.29 -1.80
CA ILE A 34 -15.38 10.70 -1.72
C ILE A 34 -14.24 11.63 -1.29
N GLY A 35 -13.05 11.12 -1.04
CA GLY A 35 -11.85 11.89 -0.73
C GLY A 35 -11.61 12.18 0.75
N ALA A 36 -12.18 11.41 1.67
CA ALA A 36 -11.81 11.49 3.09
C ALA A 36 -10.40 10.91 3.28
N PRO A 37 -9.41 11.71 3.73
CA PRO A 37 -8.03 11.25 3.88
C PRO A 37 -7.83 10.46 5.18
N CYS A 38 -6.99 9.43 5.11
CA CYS A 38 -6.46 8.66 6.22
C CYS A 38 -4.93 8.71 6.13
N GLU A 39 -4.28 9.35 7.12
CA GLU A 39 -2.85 9.71 7.08
C GLU A 39 -2.08 9.11 8.27
N PRO A 40 -1.94 7.78 8.37
CA PRO A 40 -1.26 7.14 9.48
C PRO A 40 0.27 7.12 9.27
N GLU A 41 1.01 6.87 10.36
CA GLU A 41 2.48 6.78 10.35
C GLU A 41 3.01 5.41 9.92
N ASP A 42 2.16 4.37 9.93
CA ASP A 42 2.57 2.98 9.79
C ASP A 42 2.40 2.44 8.36
N TYR A 43 1.16 2.27 7.91
CA TYR A 43 0.83 1.71 6.61
C TYR A 43 -0.58 2.13 6.15
N VAL A 44 -0.82 2.01 4.86
CA VAL A 44 -2.14 2.22 4.24
C VAL A 44 -2.39 1.12 3.22
N CYS A 45 -3.64 0.67 3.09
CA CYS A 45 -4.03 -0.32 2.09
C CYS A 45 -5.44 -0.03 1.56
N ALA A 46 -5.77 -0.59 0.39
CA ALA A 46 -7.05 -0.43 -0.29
C ALA A 46 -7.31 -1.63 -1.21
N GLY A 47 -8.53 -1.72 -1.75
CA GLY A 47 -8.94 -2.80 -2.66
C GLY A 47 -9.58 -4.00 -1.97
N THR A 48 -9.85 -5.05 -2.74
CA THR A 48 -10.71 -6.17 -2.31
C THR A 48 -10.10 -7.03 -1.20
N CYS A 49 -8.78 -7.05 -1.06
CA CYS A 49 -8.07 -7.78 0.00
C CYS A 49 -7.68 -6.88 1.20
N ALA A 50 -8.20 -5.65 1.31
CA ALA A 50 -7.82 -4.70 2.35
C ALA A 50 -7.98 -5.25 3.78
N GLU A 51 -9.07 -5.96 4.09
CA GLU A 51 -9.27 -6.57 5.42
C GLU A 51 -8.15 -7.56 5.79
N SER A 52 -7.72 -8.39 4.83
CA SER A 52 -6.61 -9.32 5.03
C SER A 52 -5.27 -8.59 5.11
N LEU A 53 -5.09 -7.53 4.30
CA LEU A 53 -3.89 -6.69 4.34
C LEU A 53 -3.71 -6.01 5.70
N HIS A 54 -4.78 -5.47 6.29
CA HIS A 54 -4.72 -4.87 7.62
C HIS A 54 -4.18 -5.87 8.66
N GLY A 55 -4.72 -7.09 8.70
CA GLY A 55 -4.24 -8.12 9.63
C GLY A 55 -2.77 -8.51 9.42
N MET A 56 -2.34 -8.61 8.16
CA MET A 56 -0.94 -8.91 7.84
C MET A 56 0.01 -7.76 8.18
N CYS A 57 -0.34 -6.53 7.81
CA CYS A 57 0.45 -5.35 8.08
C CYS A 57 0.57 -5.06 9.58
N GLU A 58 -0.52 -5.17 10.36
CA GLU A 58 -0.47 -5.03 11.82
C GLU A 58 0.47 -6.05 12.47
N SER A 59 0.53 -7.28 11.92
CA SER A 59 1.34 -8.35 12.49
C SER A 59 2.82 -8.23 12.15
N LEU A 60 3.16 -7.74 10.95
CA LEU A 60 4.52 -7.77 10.42
C LEU A 60 5.24 -6.41 10.45
N TRP A 61 4.49 -5.31 10.42
CA TRP A 61 5.07 -3.97 10.40
C TRP A 61 5.65 -3.59 11.76
N ARG A 62 6.72 -2.80 11.73
CA ARG A 62 7.30 -2.15 12.90
C ARG A 62 7.95 -0.83 12.51
N PRO A 63 8.08 0.13 13.43
CA PRO A 63 8.81 1.36 13.15
C PRO A 63 10.29 1.07 12.87
N GLY A 64 10.91 1.86 11.99
CA GLY A 64 12.34 1.84 11.73
C GLY A 64 12.85 0.72 10.81
N LEU A 65 11.97 0.05 10.07
CA LEU A 65 12.37 -0.94 9.05
C LEU A 65 13.27 -0.31 7.98
N GLY A 66 14.37 -0.98 7.66
CA GLY A 66 15.22 -0.60 6.53
C GLY A 66 14.54 -0.88 5.18
N PRO A 67 15.01 -0.32 4.05
CA PRO A 67 14.34 -0.47 2.75
C PRO A 67 14.14 -1.92 2.27
N GLU A 68 15.13 -2.79 2.48
CA GLU A 68 15.03 -4.21 2.11
C GLU A 68 14.09 -4.97 3.04
N GLU A 69 14.11 -4.64 4.32
CA GLU A 69 13.26 -5.28 5.32
C GLU A 69 11.80 -4.88 5.14
N LEU A 70 11.54 -3.61 4.87
CA LEU A 70 10.23 -3.08 4.51
C LEU A 70 9.70 -3.74 3.23
N PHE A 71 10.56 -3.97 2.24
CA PHE A 71 10.18 -4.72 1.04
C PHE A 71 9.74 -6.14 1.39
N GLU A 72 10.50 -6.87 2.20
CA GLU A 72 10.13 -8.23 2.60
C GLU A 72 8.80 -8.26 3.38
N VAL A 73 8.62 -7.35 4.34
CA VAL A 73 7.37 -7.21 5.10
C VAL A 73 6.19 -6.92 4.18
N ALA A 74 6.30 -5.93 3.29
CA ALA A 74 5.23 -5.58 2.36
C ALA A 74 4.94 -6.69 1.34
N ALA A 75 5.98 -7.37 0.83
CA ALA A 75 5.84 -8.49 -0.08
C ALA A 75 5.10 -9.67 0.57
N GLN A 76 5.47 -10.04 1.79
CA GLN A 76 4.81 -11.11 2.54
C GLN A 76 3.37 -10.74 2.89
N SER A 77 3.11 -9.50 3.32
CA SER A 77 1.75 -9.03 3.59
C SER A 77 0.88 -9.08 2.35
N MET A 78 1.38 -8.57 1.22
CA MET A 78 0.63 -8.54 -0.04
C MET A 78 0.33 -9.95 -0.56
N LEU A 79 1.35 -10.82 -0.65
CA LEU A 79 1.14 -12.19 -1.15
C LEU A 79 0.19 -12.98 -0.25
N SER A 80 0.34 -12.88 1.07
CA SER A 80 -0.52 -13.62 2.00
C SER A 80 -1.97 -13.13 1.98
N ALA A 81 -2.19 -11.82 1.83
CA ALA A 81 -3.52 -11.26 1.72
C ALA A 81 -4.18 -11.60 0.37
N CYS A 82 -3.44 -11.49 -0.74
CA CYS A 82 -3.92 -11.91 -2.05
C CYS A 82 -4.30 -13.38 -2.10
N ASP A 83 -3.52 -14.27 -1.47
CA ASP A 83 -3.79 -15.71 -1.40
C ASP A 83 -5.11 -16.06 -0.67
N ARG A 84 -5.74 -15.09 -0.01
CA ARG A 84 -7.05 -15.20 0.67
C ARG A 84 -8.18 -14.45 -0.01
N ASP A 85 -7.91 -13.74 -1.11
CA ASP A 85 -8.90 -13.00 -1.88
C ASP A 85 -9.03 -13.55 -3.29
N SER A 86 -10.25 -13.85 -3.72
CA SER A 86 -10.51 -14.35 -5.07
C SER A 86 -10.34 -13.31 -6.18
N LEU A 87 -10.30 -12.02 -5.82
CA LEU A 87 -10.25 -10.89 -6.76
C LEU A 87 -8.87 -10.24 -6.86
N SER A 88 -7.90 -10.67 -6.05
CA SER A 88 -6.52 -10.19 -6.02
C SER A 88 -5.53 -11.35 -6.19
N GLY A 89 -4.38 -11.11 -6.82
CA GLY A 89 -3.37 -12.17 -6.99
C GLY A 89 -2.50 -11.99 -8.23
N TYR A 90 -2.02 -13.12 -8.79
CA TYR A 90 -1.15 -13.16 -9.98
C TYR A 90 0.23 -12.52 -9.77
N GLY A 91 0.72 -12.57 -8.54
CA GLY A 91 1.95 -11.89 -8.12
C GLY A 91 1.70 -10.46 -7.68
N ALA A 92 2.76 -9.67 -7.61
CA ALA A 92 2.68 -8.26 -7.23
C ALA A 92 3.84 -7.46 -7.84
N VAL A 93 3.66 -6.15 -7.95
CA VAL A 93 4.75 -5.21 -8.26
C VAL A 93 4.98 -4.35 -7.04
N ALA A 94 6.18 -4.41 -6.47
CA ALA A 94 6.59 -3.54 -5.38
C ALA A 94 7.48 -2.42 -5.89
N MET A 95 7.24 -1.20 -5.38
CA MET A 95 8.12 -0.05 -5.60
C MET A 95 8.68 0.39 -4.26
N VAL A 96 9.99 0.27 -4.09
CA VAL A 96 10.72 0.73 -2.91
C VAL A 96 11.28 2.10 -3.23
N ILE A 97 10.77 3.12 -2.55
CA ILE A 97 11.13 4.52 -2.77
C ILE A 97 12.02 4.97 -1.62
N THR A 98 13.23 5.43 -1.93
CA THR A 98 14.10 6.15 -1.00
C THR A 98 14.36 7.55 -1.55
N ARG A 99 15.04 8.40 -0.78
CA ARG A 99 15.40 9.76 -1.20
C ARG A 99 16.16 9.80 -2.53
N ASP A 100 17.02 8.81 -2.74
CA ASP A 100 18.00 8.81 -3.83
C ASP A 100 17.53 8.02 -5.06
N LYS A 101 16.72 6.98 -4.85
CA LYS A 101 16.35 6.03 -5.91
C LYS A 101 14.97 5.42 -5.70
N VAL A 102 14.44 4.92 -6.81
CA VAL A 102 13.24 4.07 -6.85
C VAL A 102 13.66 2.71 -7.39
N VAL A 103 13.31 1.64 -6.66
CA VAL A 103 13.58 0.26 -7.08
C VAL A 103 12.25 -0.45 -7.28
N THR A 104 12.01 -0.96 -8.48
CA THR A 104 10.81 -1.73 -8.80
C THR A 104 11.15 -3.23 -8.85
N ARG A 105 10.33 -4.05 -8.20
CA ARG A 105 10.49 -5.51 -8.14
C ARG A 105 9.19 -6.19 -8.53
N LEU A 106 9.27 -7.15 -9.46
CA LEU A 106 8.19 -8.08 -9.75
C LEU A 106 8.29 -9.26 -8.77
N ILE A 107 7.22 -9.50 -8.04
CA ILE A 107 7.11 -10.54 -7.03
C ILE A 107 6.32 -11.71 -7.63
N LYS A 108 6.93 -12.89 -7.61
CA LYS A 108 6.27 -14.12 -8.05
C LYS A 108 5.30 -14.58 -6.97
N GLY A 109 4.00 -14.58 -7.29
CA GLY A 109 2.94 -15.17 -6.48
C GLY A 109 2.31 -16.38 -7.15
N ARG A 110 1.19 -16.84 -6.59
CA ARG A 110 0.36 -17.89 -7.19
C ARG A 110 -0.36 -17.39 -8.43
N LYS A 111 -0.91 -18.34 -9.21
CA LYS A 111 -1.56 -18.10 -10.51
C LYS A 111 -2.92 -18.81 -10.62
N ASP A 112 -3.55 -19.02 -9.47
CA ASP A 112 -4.87 -19.63 -9.34
C ASP A 112 -5.90 -18.60 -8.84
#